data_AF-R6ZE39-F1
#
_entry.id   AF-R6ZE39-F1
#
_cell.length_a   1.000
_cell.length_b   1.000
_cell.length_c   1.000
_cell.angle_alpha   90.00
_cell.angle_beta   90.00
_cell.angle_gamma   90.00
#
_symmetry.space_group_name_H-M   'P 1'
#
loop_
_entity.id
_entity.type
_entity.pdbx_description
1 polymer ?
#
loop_
_entity_poly.entity_id
_entity_poly.type
_entity_poly.pdbx_seq_one_letter_code
_entity_poly.pdbx_strand_id
1 'polypeptide(L)'
;MLSVEENMRKETDRIMKNRAMTKTMTTMGLLMAVGLILPYATSHAFGIPGTILLPMHFPIFLMGMLCGPLWGIVGGLLVPLLSSLLTGMPAFYPMLPVMMCELAVYGGITGLLYAKKKMKLYPSLILAMIAGRLVHGAVWAALFLVDGKAVTFASAFAFVIDGIPGTALQLLLIPLIVKAVEKYTAMEENGKAQRNEVVEKAKAMIASEEASFVVIKNNQIIYQDKGNGVKPIMKVLDTDRELLQGAVIVDKIIGKAAAMMLSMGGAVSVYGSLMSQAAEEYLEKKGIEHSYGRCIQVISNRTGDGLCPLERAVADIDDEAQAYEKLKQTIAKLMKAVV
;
A
#
# COMPACT_ATOMS: atom_id res chain seq x y z
N MET A 1 28.44 3.92 -20.31
CA MET A 1 27.01 3.68 -20.58
C MET A 1 26.55 2.36 -19.96
N LEU A 2 27.13 1.21 -20.32
CA LEU A 2 26.79 -0.12 -19.78
C LEU A 2 26.86 -0.24 -18.23
N SER A 3 27.88 0.34 -17.58
CA SER A 3 28.00 0.32 -16.11
C SER A 3 26.95 1.17 -15.40
N VAL A 4 26.43 2.22 -16.05
CA VAL A 4 25.37 3.09 -15.49
C VAL A 4 24.02 2.37 -15.58
N GLU A 5 23.73 1.72 -16.71
CA GLU A 5 22.51 0.92 -16.89
C GLU A 5 22.47 -0.28 -15.93
N GLU A 6 23.61 -0.94 -15.71
CA GLU A 6 23.72 -2.05 -14.76
C GLU A 6 23.48 -1.59 -13.32
N ASN A 7 24.04 -0.44 -12.92
CA ASN A 7 23.82 0.13 -11.59
C ASN A 7 22.36 0.55 -11.39
N MET A 8 21.75 1.20 -12.39
CA MET A 8 20.33 1.57 -12.39
C MET A 8 19.43 0.34 -12.26
N ARG A 9 19.76 -0.77 -12.95
CA ARG A 9 19.00 -2.03 -12.86
C ARG A 9 19.10 -2.64 -11.46
N LYS A 10 20.31 -2.72 -10.89
CA LYS A 10 20.53 -3.22 -9.52
C LYS A 10 19.79 -2.40 -8.48
N GLU A 11 19.79 -1.08 -8.63
CA GLU A 11 19.08 -0.17 -7.74
C GLU A 11 17.56 -0.33 -7.85
N THR A 12 17.05 -0.47 -9.07
CA THR A 12 15.62 -0.76 -9.32
C THR A 12 15.21 -2.10 -8.69
N ASP A 13 15.98 -3.17 -8.91
CA ASP A 13 15.72 -4.49 -8.32
C ASP A 13 15.73 -4.44 -6.79
N ARG A 14 16.67 -3.68 -6.20
CA ARG A 14 16.74 -3.45 -4.75
C ARG A 14 15.51 -2.71 -4.22
N ILE A 15 15.07 -1.65 -4.90
CA ILE A 15 13.87 -0.89 -4.53
C ILE A 15 12.63 -1.77 -4.60
N MET A 16 12.47 -2.56 -5.68
CA MET A 16 11.35 -3.49 -5.82
C MET A 16 11.35 -4.54 -4.71
N LYS A 17 12.51 -5.13 -4.40
CA LYS A 17 12.66 -6.11 -3.32
C LYS A 17 12.31 -5.50 -1.96
N ASN A 18 12.76 -4.29 -1.67
CA ASN A 18 12.46 -3.60 -0.43
C ASN A 18 10.95 -3.33 -0.29
N ARG A 19 10.29 -2.85 -1.35
CA ARG A 19 8.83 -2.63 -1.33
C ARG A 19 8.05 -3.92 -1.07
N ALA A 20 8.43 -5.02 -1.72
CA ALA A 20 7.82 -6.32 -1.50
C ALA A 20 8.01 -6.81 -0.05
N MET A 21 9.20 -6.59 0.51
CA MET A 21 9.52 -6.92 1.90
C MET A 21 8.67 -6.08 2.87
N THR A 22 8.59 -4.76 2.68
CA THR A 22 7.77 -3.87 3.52
C THR A 22 6.31 -4.29 3.50
N LYS A 23 5.73 -4.55 2.32
CA LYS A 23 4.34 -5.03 2.19
C LYS A 23 4.11 -6.33 2.96
N THR A 24 5.07 -7.26 2.87
CA THR A 24 5.01 -8.54 3.58
C THR A 24 5.07 -8.35 5.09
N MET A 25 5.98 -7.51 5.59
CA MET A 25 6.13 -7.23 7.02
C MET A 25 4.88 -6.57 7.61
N THR A 26 4.33 -5.55 6.93
CA THR A 26 3.12 -4.87 7.40
C THR A 26 1.92 -5.81 7.42
N THR A 27 1.76 -6.63 6.38
CA THR A 27 0.68 -7.65 6.32
C THR A 27 0.82 -8.68 7.43
N MET A 28 2.04 -9.16 7.69
CA MET A 28 2.31 -10.10 8.78
C MET A 28 2.00 -9.49 10.14
N GLY A 29 2.44 -8.25 10.40
CA GLY A 29 2.16 -7.54 11.65
C GLY A 29 0.65 -7.38 11.90
N LEU A 30 -0.10 -6.99 10.88
CA LEU A 30 -1.56 -6.92 10.94
C LEU A 30 -2.18 -8.29 11.27
N LEU A 31 -1.83 -9.34 10.53
CA LEU A 31 -2.38 -10.68 10.76
C LEU A 31 -1.98 -11.25 12.13
N MET A 32 -0.80 -10.89 12.64
CA MET A 32 -0.35 -11.30 13.97
C MET A 32 -1.19 -10.62 15.05
N ALA A 33 -1.45 -9.32 14.91
CA ALA A 33 -2.36 -8.60 15.80
C ALA A 33 -3.77 -9.21 15.78
N VAL A 34 -4.30 -9.54 14.60
CA VAL A 34 -5.59 -10.26 14.47
C VAL A 34 -5.51 -11.63 15.15
N GLY A 35 -4.42 -12.37 14.99
CA GLY A 35 -4.19 -13.67 15.63
C GLY A 35 -4.19 -13.63 17.15
N LEU A 36 -3.78 -12.52 17.75
CA LEU A 36 -3.80 -12.31 19.20
C LEU A 36 -5.18 -11.82 19.70
N ILE A 37 -5.80 -10.91 18.95
CA ILE A 37 -7.06 -10.26 19.38
C ILE A 37 -8.27 -11.16 19.14
N LEU A 38 -8.32 -11.87 18.00
CA LEU A 38 -9.50 -12.64 17.60
C LEU A 38 -9.87 -13.76 18.59
N PRO A 39 -8.94 -14.53 19.16
CA PRO A 39 -9.26 -15.55 20.17
C PRO A 39 -9.78 -14.94 21.48
N TYR A 40 -9.19 -13.83 21.90
CA TYR A 40 -9.64 -13.09 23.07
C TYR A 40 -11.06 -12.54 22.86
N ALA A 41 -11.29 -11.89 21.73
CA ALA A 41 -12.59 -11.34 21.37
C ALA A 41 -13.67 -12.41 21.25
N THR A 42 -13.39 -13.53 20.58
CA THR A 42 -14.39 -14.60 20.39
C THR A 42 -14.76 -15.30 21.70
N SER A 43 -13.81 -15.52 22.60
CA SER A 43 -14.07 -16.12 23.91
C SER A 43 -14.90 -15.21 24.83
N HIS A 44 -14.63 -13.90 24.85
CA HIS A 44 -15.34 -12.96 25.72
C HIS A 44 -16.67 -12.46 25.13
N ALA A 45 -16.75 -12.27 23.80
CA ALA A 45 -17.95 -11.74 23.16
C ALA A 45 -19.05 -12.79 22.94
N PHE A 46 -18.68 -14.06 22.68
CA PHE A 46 -19.65 -15.11 22.39
C PHE A 46 -19.73 -16.18 23.49
N GLY A 47 -18.81 -16.19 24.46
CA GLY A 47 -18.76 -17.22 25.50
C GLY A 47 -18.43 -18.63 24.96
N ILE A 48 -18.01 -18.73 23.69
CA ILE A 48 -17.72 -20.00 23.03
C ILE A 48 -16.25 -20.35 23.28
N PRO A 49 -15.95 -21.59 23.74
CA PRO A 49 -14.58 -22.06 23.87
C PRO A 49 -13.79 -21.93 22.55
N GLY A 50 -12.57 -21.38 22.64
CA GLY A 50 -11.69 -21.21 21.47
C GLY A 50 -11.32 -22.52 20.76
N THR A 51 -11.50 -23.66 21.42
CA THR A 51 -11.31 -25.01 20.86
C THR A 51 -12.34 -25.38 19.80
N ILE A 52 -13.52 -24.76 19.82
CA ILE A 52 -14.62 -25.05 18.87
C ILE A 52 -14.48 -24.20 17.61
N LEU A 53 -14.33 -22.88 17.76
CA LEU A 53 -14.25 -21.94 16.63
C LEU A 53 -12.85 -21.83 16.02
N LEU A 54 -11.82 -22.27 16.73
CA LEU A 54 -10.43 -22.32 16.26
C LEU A 54 -9.92 -20.97 15.70
N PRO A 55 -10.18 -19.81 16.36
CA PRO A 55 -9.98 -18.47 15.81
C PRO A 55 -8.52 -18.14 15.45
N MET A 56 -7.53 -18.73 16.13
CA MET A 56 -6.11 -18.52 15.81
C MET A 56 -5.68 -19.08 14.45
N HIS A 57 -6.43 -20.03 13.90
CA HIS A 57 -6.02 -20.71 12.67
C HIS A 57 -6.23 -19.83 11.43
N PHE A 58 -7.24 -18.95 11.43
CA PHE A 58 -7.55 -18.09 10.27
C PHE A 58 -6.38 -17.19 9.91
N PRO A 59 -5.79 -16.40 10.83
CA PRO A 59 -4.70 -15.49 10.47
C PRO A 59 -3.45 -16.26 10.04
N ILE A 60 -3.19 -17.45 10.58
CA ILE A 60 -2.06 -18.29 10.18
C ILE A 60 -2.21 -18.83 8.76
N PHE A 61 -3.40 -19.29 8.38
CA PHE A 61 -3.66 -19.68 7.01
C PHE A 61 -3.45 -18.52 6.04
N LEU A 62 -3.92 -17.32 6.40
CA LEU A 62 -3.74 -16.10 5.62
C LEU A 62 -2.26 -15.69 5.55
N MET A 63 -1.48 -15.79 6.63
CA MET A 63 -0.04 -15.52 6.60
C MET A 63 0.67 -16.47 5.62
N GLY A 64 0.33 -17.76 5.64
CA GLY A 64 0.86 -18.70 4.66
C GLY A 64 0.51 -18.29 3.23
N MET A 65 -0.78 -18.07 2.95
CA MET A 65 -1.28 -17.79 1.60
C MET A 65 -0.83 -16.42 1.04
N LEU A 66 -0.74 -15.39 1.88
CA LEU A 66 -0.44 -14.01 1.46
C LEU A 66 1.04 -13.65 1.60
N CYS A 67 1.73 -14.13 2.64
CA CYS A 67 3.13 -13.80 2.91
C CYS A 67 4.10 -14.91 2.50
N GLY A 68 3.64 -16.16 2.36
CA GLY A 68 4.45 -17.30 1.92
C GLY A 68 4.82 -18.28 3.06
N PRO A 69 5.51 -19.39 2.72
CA PRO A 69 5.68 -20.53 3.63
C PRO A 69 6.50 -20.20 4.88
N LEU A 70 7.59 -19.45 4.72
CA LEU A 70 8.45 -19.08 5.85
C LEU A 70 7.68 -18.25 6.88
N TRP A 71 6.95 -17.24 6.41
CA TRP A 71 6.17 -16.36 7.28
C TRP A 71 4.94 -17.04 7.88
N GLY A 72 4.34 -18.01 7.18
CA GLY A 72 3.32 -18.89 7.73
C GLY A 72 3.84 -19.75 8.88
N ILE A 73 5.04 -20.33 8.75
CA ILE A 73 5.69 -21.12 9.82
C ILE A 73 6.01 -20.23 11.01
N VAL A 74 6.68 -19.10 10.77
CA VAL A 74 7.06 -18.14 11.83
C VAL A 74 5.82 -17.64 12.56
N GLY A 75 4.76 -17.27 11.84
CA GLY A 75 3.48 -16.89 12.43
C GLY A 75 2.86 -18.01 13.27
N GLY A 76 2.85 -19.24 12.74
CA GLY A 76 2.27 -20.40 13.44
C GLY A 76 3.00 -20.76 14.74
N LEU A 77 4.29 -20.50 14.83
CA LEU A 77 5.07 -20.66 16.06
C LEU A 77 4.88 -19.48 17.02
N LEU A 78 4.99 -18.25 16.51
CA LEU A 78 5.02 -17.05 17.35
C LEU A 78 3.63 -16.65 17.87
N VAL A 79 2.57 -16.73 17.06
CA VAL A 79 1.24 -16.25 17.48
C VAL A 79 0.71 -17.00 18.70
N PRO A 80 0.69 -18.35 18.76
CA PRO A 80 0.23 -19.08 19.94
C PRO A 80 1.12 -18.83 21.15
N LEU A 81 2.43 -18.72 20.95
CA LEU A 81 3.38 -18.44 22.01
C LEU A 81 3.10 -17.07 22.64
N LEU A 82 2.97 -16.03 21.82
CA LEU A 82 2.64 -14.69 22.28
C LEU A 82 1.25 -14.64 22.92
N SER A 83 0.26 -15.33 22.35
CA SER A 83 -1.08 -15.44 22.95
C SER A 83 -1.03 -16.08 24.34
N SER A 84 -0.28 -17.18 24.49
CA SER A 84 -0.12 -17.87 25.78
C SER A 84 0.52 -16.97 26.83
N LEU A 85 1.57 -16.23 26.46
CA LEU A 85 2.26 -15.31 27.35
C LEU A 85 1.38 -14.11 27.77
N LEU A 86 0.54 -13.61 26.87
CA LEU A 86 -0.28 -12.42 27.11
C LEU A 86 -1.61 -12.74 27.81
N THR A 87 -2.24 -13.85 27.46
CA THR A 87 -3.62 -14.18 27.87
C THR A 87 -3.71 -15.40 28.79
N GLY A 88 -2.61 -16.14 28.96
CA GLY A 88 -2.60 -17.44 29.62
C GLY A 88 -3.15 -18.58 28.74
N MET A 89 -3.63 -18.29 27.53
CA MET A 89 -4.18 -19.28 26.59
C MET A 89 -3.44 -19.26 25.24
N PRO A 90 -3.06 -20.42 24.68
CA PRO A 90 -3.30 -21.77 25.21
C PRO A 90 -2.43 -22.10 26.43
N ALA A 91 -2.85 -23.09 27.21
CA ALA A 91 -2.09 -23.55 28.37
C ALA A 91 -0.69 -24.00 27.93
N PHE A 92 0.32 -23.58 28.69
CA PHE A 92 1.73 -23.78 28.35
C PHE A 92 2.10 -25.27 28.17
N TYR A 93 1.49 -26.16 28.97
CA TYR A 93 1.63 -27.61 28.82
C TYR A 93 0.29 -28.31 29.03
N PRO A 94 -0.10 -29.29 28.21
CA PRO A 94 0.58 -29.78 27.00
C PRO A 94 0.14 -29.07 25.69
N MET A 95 -0.80 -28.12 25.76
CA MET A 95 -1.50 -27.60 24.56
C MET A 95 -0.64 -26.69 23.68
N LEU A 96 0.21 -25.85 24.26
CA LEU A 96 1.01 -24.89 23.50
C LEU A 96 1.94 -25.57 22.47
N PRO A 97 2.76 -26.59 22.83
CA PRO A 97 3.58 -27.29 21.85
C PRO A 97 2.77 -27.89 20.69
N VAL A 98 1.61 -28.48 21.00
CA VAL A 98 0.71 -29.07 19.99
C VAL A 98 0.21 -27.99 19.02
N MET A 99 -0.29 -26.87 19.54
CA MET A 99 -0.80 -25.77 18.73
C MET A 99 0.30 -25.10 17.89
N MET A 100 1.49 -24.89 18.45
CA MET A 100 2.62 -24.31 17.71
C MET A 100 2.99 -25.19 16.52
N CYS A 101 3.09 -26.50 16.71
CA CYS A 101 3.41 -27.43 15.62
C CYS A 101 2.28 -27.51 14.58
N GLU A 102 1.02 -27.61 14.99
CA GLU A 102 -0.14 -27.63 14.07
C GLU A 102 -0.21 -26.36 13.21
N LEU A 103 -0.14 -25.19 13.84
CA LEU A 103 -0.24 -23.91 13.13
C LEU A 103 0.96 -23.64 12.23
N ALA A 104 2.17 -23.99 12.67
CA ALA A 104 3.35 -23.90 11.82
C ALA A 104 3.18 -24.71 10.53
N VAL A 105 2.59 -25.90 10.63
CA VAL A 105 2.30 -26.77 9.49
C VAL A 105 1.20 -26.18 8.61
N TYR A 106 0.12 -25.65 9.19
CA TYR A 106 -0.93 -24.97 8.43
C TYR A 106 -0.38 -23.81 7.60
N GLY A 107 0.33 -22.86 8.23
CA GLY A 107 0.90 -21.71 7.54
C GLY A 107 1.99 -22.10 6.53
N GLY A 108 2.84 -23.07 6.89
CA GLY A 108 3.89 -23.56 6.00
C GLY A 108 3.35 -24.25 4.75
N ILE A 109 2.35 -25.13 4.91
CA ILE A 109 1.76 -25.87 3.79
C ILE A 109 0.92 -24.96 2.91
N THR A 110 0.06 -24.10 3.47
CA THR A 110 -0.68 -23.17 2.60
C THR A 110 0.24 -22.20 1.89
N GLY A 111 1.31 -21.73 2.53
CA GLY A 111 2.32 -20.92 1.84
C GLY A 111 3.08 -21.68 0.76
N LEU A 112 3.39 -22.95 0.99
CA LEU A 112 4.06 -23.78 -0.02
C LEU A 112 3.16 -24.08 -1.22
N LEU A 113 1.93 -24.52 -0.97
CA LEU A 113 1.01 -24.98 -2.01
C LEU A 113 0.34 -23.80 -2.75
N TYR A 114 -0.16 -22.81 -2.01
CA TYR A 114 -0.86 -21.67 -2.57
C TYR A 114 0.11 -20.58 -3.03
N ALA A 115 0.92 -20.03 -2.11
CA ALA A 115 1.74 -18.86 -2.43
C ALA A 115 2.90 -19.18 -3.37
N LYS A 116 3.62 -20.29 -3.12
CA LYS A 116 4.81 -20.71 -3.90
C LYS A 116 4.47 -21.58 -5.11
N LYS A 117 3.66 -22.64 -4.95
CA LYS A 117 3.30 -23.56 -6.04
C LYS A 117 2.07 -23.14 -6.86
N LYS A 118 1.36 -22.07 -6.48
CA LYS A 118 0.19 -21.54 -7.20
C LYS A 118 -0.92 -22.56 -7.45
N MET A 119 -1.08 -23.51 -6.53
CA MET A 119 -2.19 -24.46 -6.58
C MET A 119 -3.53 -23.76 -6.27
N LYS A 120 -4.64 -24.38 -6.69
CA LYS A 120 -5.99 -23.88 -6.37
C LYS A 120 -6.17 -23.76 -4.84
N LEU A 121 -6.96 -22.76 -4.43
CA LEU A 121 -7.14 -22.41 -3.03
C LEU A 121 -7.72 -23.55 -2.17
N TYR A 122 -8.84 -24.16 -2.58
CA TYR A 122 -9.49 -25.21 -1.80
C TYR A 122 -8.61 -26.45 -1.57
N PRO A 123 -7.96 -27.05 -2.59
CA PRO A 123 -7.03 -28.15 -2.37
C PRO A 123 -5.87 -27.80 -1.44
N SER A 124 -5.32 -26.59 -1.58
CA SER A 124 -4.22 -26.12 -0.73
C SER A 124 -4.64 -26.01 0.73
N LEU A 125 -5.85 -25.50 0.98
CA LEU A 125 -6.42 -25.36 2.31
C LEU A 125 -6.73 -26.72 2.95
N ILE A 126 -7.42 -27.60 2.23
CA ILE A 126 -7.79 -28.94 2.72
C ILE A 126 -6.54 -29.77 3.04
N LEU A 127 -5.53 -29.75 2.17
CA LEU A 127 -4.31 -30.54 2.40
C LEU A 127 -3.52 -30.00 3.60
N ALA A 128 -3.47 -28.69 3.79
CA ALA A 128 -2.88 -28.09 4.99
C ALA A 128 -3.63 -28.50 6.25
N MET A 129 -4.97 -28.44 6.25
CA MET A 129 -5.81 -28.87 7.36
C MET A 129 -5.54 -30.32 7.75
N ILE A 130 -5.56 -31.24 6.78
CA ILE A 130 -5.29 -32.65 7.05
C ILE A 130 -3.90 -32.83 7.66
N ALA A 131 -2.88 -32.22 7.06
CA ALA A 131 -1.51 -32.35 7.53
C ALA A 131 -1.28 -31.80 8.94
N GLY A 132 -1.80 -30.62 9.27
CA GLY A 132 -1.66 -30.10 10.63
C GLY A 132 -2.51 -30.86 11.65
N ARG A 133 -3.68 -31.41 11.29
CA ARG A 133 -4.43 -32.31 12.18
C ARG A 133 -3.66 -33.59 12.48
N LEU A 134 -2.96 -34.16 11.50
CA LEU A 134 -2.08 -35.31 11.73
C LEU A 134 -0.93 -34.96 12.68
N VAL A 135 -0.32 -33.78 12.51
CA VAL A 135 0.74 -33.31 13.40
C VAL A 135 0.23 -33.02 14.80
N HIS A 136 -0.97 -32.44 14.94
CA HIS A 136 -1.62 -32.24 16.23
C HIS A 136 -1.75 -33.56 16.99
N GLY A 137 -2.35 -34.57 16.36
CA GLY A 137 -2.54 -35.90 16.97
C GLY A 137 -1.21 -36.57 17.32
N ALA A 138 -0.21 -36.48 16.43
CA ALA A 138 1.11 -37.07 16.66
C ALA A 138 1.85 -36.42 17.84
N VAL A 139 1.88 -35.09 17.93
CA VAL A 139 2.54 -34.36 19.03
C VAL A 139 1.79 -34.61 20.34
N TRP A 140 0.45 -34.58 20.31
CA TRP A 140 -0.36 -34.84 21.49
C TRP A 140 -0.13 -36.26 22.04
N ALA A 141 -0.12 -37.28 21.16
CA ALA A 141 0.17 -38.65 21.55
C ALA A 141 1.59 -38.80 22.12
N ALA A 142 2.60 -38.16 21.50
CA ALA A 142 3.97 -38.21 21.99
C ALA A 142 4.09 -37.62 23.42
N LEU A 143 3.47 -36.47 23.69
CA LEU A 143 3.49 -35.86 25.02
C LEU A 143 2.78 -36.71 26.07
N PHE A 144 1.65 -37.32 25.73
CA PHE A 144 0.92 -38.18 26.67
C PHE A 144 1.68 -39.47 27.02
N LEU A 145 2.40 -40.05 26.05
CA LEU A 145 3.28 -41.20 26.31
C LEU A 145 4.42 -40.84 27.26
N VAL A 146 5.01 -39.64 27.10
CA VAL A 146 6.06 -39.14 28.00
C VAL A 146 5.54 -38.94 29.44
N ASP A 147 4.29 -38.49 29.58
CA ASP A 147 3.61 -38.32 30.86
C ASP A 147 3.18 -39.65 31.54
N GLY A 148 3.38 -40.80 30.89
CA GLY A 148 2.92 -42.11 31.38
C GLY A 148 1.39 -42.27 31.38
N LYS A 149 0.68 -41.42 30.64
CA LYS A 149 -0.79 -41.47 30.52
C LYS A 149 -1.19 -42.40 29.37
N ALA A 150 -2.27 -43.16 29.56
CA ALA A 150 -2.81 -44.01 28.51
C ALA A 150 -3.32 -43.15 27.35
N VAL A 151 -2.73 -43.32 26.16
CA VAL A 151 -3.23 -42.74 24.91
C VAL A 151 -4.37 -43.63 24.40
N THR A 152 -5.61 -43.21 24.62
CA THR A 152 -6.77 -43.89 24.03
C THR A 152 -7.03 -43.34 22.62
N PHE A 153 -7.57 -44.18 21.74
CA PHE A 153 -8.00 -43.74 20.42
C PHE A 153 -9.06 -42.63 20.52
N ALA A 154 -9.97 -42.69 21.50
CA ALA A 154 -10.97 -41.65 21.73
C ALA A 154 -10.33 -40.29 22.10
N SER A 155 -9.38 -40.28 23.03
CA SER A 155 -8.70 -39.06 23.46
C SER A 155 -7.81 -38.45 22.36
N ALA A 156 -7.24 -39.30 21.50
CA ALA A 156 -6.40 -38.87 20.39
C ALA A 156 -7.18 -38.25 19.22
N PHE A 157 -8.51 -38.39 19.15
CA PHE A 157 -9.34 -37.86 18.07
C PHE A 157 -10.45 -36.90 18.53
N ALA A 158 -10.63 -36.71 19.83
CA ALA A 158 -11.63 -35.79 20.39
C ALA A 158 -11.51 -34.37 19.80
N PHE A 159 -10.28 -33.86 19.63
CA PHE A 159 -10.02 -32.53 19.06
C PHE A 159 -10.50 -32.37 17.61
N VAL A 160 -10.58 -33.48 16.85
CA VAL A 160 -11.05 -33.46 15.47
C VAL A 160 -12.55 -33.21 15.45
N ILE A 161 -13.29 -33.88 16.34
CA ILE A 161 -14.75 -33.77 16.46
C ILE A 161 -15.13 -32.37 16.96
N ASP A 162 -14.51 -31.93 18.06
CA ASP A 162 -14.78 -30.61 18.64
C ASP A 162 -14.41 -29.47 17.68
N GLY A 163 -13.41 -29.71 16.81
CA GLY A 163 -12.94 -28.76 15.83
C GLY A 163 -13.72 -28.73 14.51
N ILE A 164 -14.75 -29.57 14.31
CA ILE A 164 -15.53 -29.60 13.07
C ILE A 164 -16.17 -28.23 12.77
N PRO A 165 -16.85 -27.55 13.73
CA PRO A 165 -17.48 -26.26 13.47
C PRO A 165 -16.47 -25.20 12.98
N GLY A 166 -15.33 -25.08 13.66
CA GLY A 166 -14.27 -24.16 13.25
C GLY A 166 -13.63 -24.54 11.91
N THR A 167 -13.45 -25.83 11.63
CA THR A 167 -12.93 -26.33 10.34
C THR A 167 -13.89 -25.98 9.19
N ALA A 168 -15.20 -26.15 9.39
CA ALA A 168 -16.22 -25.73 8.43
C ALA A 168 -16.19 -24.21 8.21
N LEU A 169 -16.06 -23.43 9.29
CA LEU A 169 -15.95 -21.98 9.23
C LEU A 169 -14.69 -21.52 8.48
N GLN A 170 -13.56 -22.20 8.66
CA GLN A 170 -12.31 -21.96 7.92
C GLN A 170 -12.49 -22.18 6.42
N LEU A 171 -13.12 -23.29 6.02
CA LEU A 171 -13.43 -23.60 4.62
C LEU A 171 -14.38 -22.59 3.97
N LEU A 172 -15.18 -21.88 4.77
CA LEU A 172 -16.06 -20.82 4.29
C LEU A 172 -15.35 -19.46 4.21
N LEU A 173 -14.75 -19.01 5.31
CA LEU A 173 -14.24 -17.63 5.44
C LEU A 173 -12.90 -17.42 4.74
N ILE A 174 -11.97 -18.38 4.79
CA ILE A 174 -10.63 -18.20 4.22
C ILE A 174 -10.70 -17.97 2.70
N PRO A 175 -11.43 -18.77 1.90
CA PRO A 175 -11.59 -18.50 0.47
C PRO A 175 -12.19 -17.13 0.18
N LEU A 176 -13.18 -16.70 0.98
CA LEU A 176 -13.83 -15.40 0.81
C LEU A 176 -12.84 -14.26 1.01
N ILE A 177 -12.07 -14.30 2.09
CA ILE A 177 -11.08 -13.28 2.43
C ILE A 177 -9.99 -13.22 1.36
N VAL A 178 -9.41 -14.36 0.97
CA VAL A 178 -8.32 -14.39 -0.01
C VAL A 178 -8.77 -13.86 -1.36
N LYS A 179 -9.95 -14.29 -1.85
CA LYS A 179 -10.49 -13.77 -3.11
C LYS A 179 -10.79 -12.27 -3.05
N ALA A 180 -11.28 -11.77 -1.92
CA ALA A 180 -11.51 -10.35 -1.74
C ALA A 180 -10.17 -9.58 -1.80
N VAL A 181 -9.16 -10.02 -1.06
CA VAL A 181 -7.81 -9.41 -1.05
C VAL A 181 -7.20 -9.40 -2.45
N GLU A 182 -7.27 -10.51 -3.18
CA GLU A 182 -6.76 -10.59 -4.56
C GLU A 182 -7.50 -9.63 -5.49
N LYS A 183 -8.84 -9.57 -5.41
CA LYS A 183 -9.65 -8.65 -6.21
C LYS A 183 -9.27 -7.18 -5.93
N TYR A 184 -9.16 -6.79 -4.66
CA TYR A 184 -8.79 -5.43 -4.30
C TYR A 184 -7.37 -5.08 -4.74
N THR A 185 -6.42 -6.01 -4.57
CA THR A 185 -5.03 -5.80 -5.03
C THR A 185 -4.97 -5.63 -6.55
N ALA A 186 -5.69 -6.46 -7.31
CA ALA A 186 -5.74 -6.35 -8.76
C ALA A 186 -6.40 -5.03 -9.23
N MET A 187 -7.46 -4.59 -8.56
CA MET A 187 -8.10 -3.30 -8.85
C MET A 187 -7.16 -2.12 -8.58
N GLU A 188 -6.41 -2.16 -7.49
CA GLU A 188 -5.43 -1.13 -7.14
C GLU A 188 -4.27 -1.09 -8.15
N GLU A 189 -3.75 -2.25 -8.55
CA GLU A 189 -2.68 -2.35 -9.55
C GLU A 189 -3.12 -1.83 -10.91
N ASN A 190 -4.32 -2.20 -11.37
CA ASN A 190 -4.90 -1.67 -12.62
C ASN A 190 -5.11 -0.16 -12.56
N GLY A 191 -5.62 0.36 -11.43
CA GLY A 191 -5.81 1.80 -11.23
C GLY A 191 -4.50 2.58 -11.29
N LYS A 192 -3.42 2.06 -10.69
CA LYS A 192 -2.09 2.67 -10.76
C LYS A 192 -1.50 2.60 -12.16
N ALA A 193 -1.62 1.47 -12.84
CA ALA A 193 -1.15 1.31 -14.21
C ALA A 193 -1.83 2.31 -15.16
N GLN A 194 -3.15 2.41 -15.08
CA GLN A 194 -3.93 3.36 -15.88
C GLN A 194 -3.56 4.82 -15.56
N ARG A 195 -3.39 5.16 -14.27
CA ARG A 195 -2.93 6.50 -13.87
C ARG A 195 -1.58 6.84 -14.49
N ASN A 196 -0.62 5.93 -14.40
CA ASN A 196 0.72 6.11 -14.96
C ASN A 196 0.67 6.26 -16.48
N GLU A 197 -0.10 5.44 -17.17
CA GLU A 197 -0.28 5.55 -18.63
C GLU A 197 -0.79 6.95 -19.03
N VAL A 198 -1.80 7.47 -18.33
CA VAL A 198 -2.41 8.77 -18.61
C VAL A 198 -1.44 9.92 -18.28
N VAL A 199 -0.66 9.79 -17.21
CA VAL A 199 0.40 10.74 -16.85
C VAL A 199 1.51 10.75 -17.91
N GLU A 200 1.97 9.59 -18.38
CA GLU A 200 2.99 9.51 -19.44
C GLU A 200 2.48 10.07 -20.77
N LYS A 201 1.20 9.81 -21.11
CA LYS A 201 0.56 10.46 -22.26
C LYS A 201 0.54 11.98 -22.12
N ALA A 202 0.18 12.51 -20.95
CA ALA A 202 0.20 13.94 -20.71
C ALA A 202 1.63 14.52 -20.81
N LYS A 203 2.65 13.83 -20.28
CA LYS A 203 4.05 14.23 -20.44
C LYS A 203 4.47 14.27 -21.92
N ALA A 204 4.05 13.28 -22.71
CA ALA A 204 4.31 13.25 -24.14
C ALA A 204 3.66 14.45 -24.87
N MET A 205 2.43 14.82 -24.50
CA MET A 205 1.75 16.01 -25.06
C MET A 205 2.48 17.32 -24.72
N ILE A 206 3.06 17.42 -23.52
CA ILE A 206 3.91 18.57 -23.14
C ILE A 206 5.19 18.58 -23.99
N ALA A 207 5.82 17.41 -24.19
CA ALA A 207 7.05 17.28 -24.95
C ALA A 207 6.88 17.54 -26.46
N SER A 208 5.73 17.15 -27.05
CA SER A 208 5.38 17.45 -28.45
C SER A 208 4.80 18.86 -28.64
N GLU A 209 4.75 19.67 -27.58
CA GLU A 209 4.16 21.01 -27.57
C GLU A 209 2.67 21.05 -27.99
N GLU A 210 1.95 19.94 -27.87
CA GLU A 210 0.50 19.87 -28.04
C GLU A 210 -0.24 20.55 -26.89
N ALA A 211 0.34 20.50 -25.68
CA ALA A 211 -0.16 21.20 -24.50
C ALA A 211 1.01 21.84 -23.72
N SER A 212 0.69 22.82 -22.87
CA SER A 212 1.60 23.37 -21.84
C SER A 212 1.13 23.05 -20.43
N PHE A 213 -0.16 22.70 -20.27
CA PHE A 213 -0.79 22.40 -18.99
C PHE A 213 -1.88 21.34 -19.18
N VAL A 214 -1.86 20.30 -18.35
CA VAL A 214 -2.81 19.18 -18.39
C VAL A 214 -3.29 18.86 -16.97
N VAL A 215 -4.59 18.64 -16.82
CA VAL A 215 -5.24 18.24 -15.58
C VAL A 215 -5.80 16.83 -15.73
N ILE A 216 -5.39 15.95 -14.83
CA ILE A 216 -5.81 14.55 -14.79
C ILE A 216 -6.63 14.32 -13.52
N LYS A 217 -7.83 13.76 -13.67
CA LYS A 217 -8.71 13.36 -12.57
C LYS A 217 -9.38 12.04 -12.94
N ASN A 218 -9.57 11.16 -11.95
CA ASN A 218 -10.15 9.83 -12.17
C ASN A 218 -9.47 9.03 -13.30
N ASN A 219 -8.13 9.09 -13.38
CA ASN A 219 -7.33 8.47 -14.44
C ASN A 219 -7.71 8.89 -15.87
N GLN A 220 -8.18 10.12 -16.06
CA GLN A 220 -8.51 10.68 -17.37
C GLN A 220 -8.02 12.12 -17.46
N ILE A 221 -7.61 12.54 -18.66
CA ILE A 221 -7.34 13.95 -18.95
C ILE A 221 -8.68 14.66 -19.05
N ILE A 222 -8.96 15.54 -18.09
CA ILE A 222 -10.22 16.30 -18.02
C ILE A 222 -10.07 17.72 -18.56
N TYR A 223 -8.84 18.23 -18.62
CA TYR A 223 -8.54 19.56 -19.16
C TYR A 223 -7.14 19.59 -19.75
N GLN A 224 -6.96 20.32 -20.85
CA GLN A 224 -5.68 20.62 -21.46
C GLN A 224 -5.69 22.04 -22.02
N ASP A 225 -4.55 22.72 -21.96
CA ASP A 225 -4.38 24.07 -22.50
C ASP A 225 -2.95 24.23 -23.04
N LYS A 226 -2.78 25.15 -24.00
CA LYS A 226 -1.49 25.50 -24.64
C LYS A 226 -1.06 26.95 -24.31
N GLY A 227 -1.72 27.57 -23.34
CA GLY A 227 -1.47 28.93 -22.90
C GLY A 227 -0.06 29.11 -22.32
N ASN A 228 0.43 30.35 -22.37
CA ASN A 228 1.78 30.68 -21.94
C ASN A 228 1.86 31.07 -20.47
N GLY A 229 2.93 30.62 -19.80
CA GLY A 229 3.19 30.92 -18.39
C GLY A 229 2.05 30.38 -17.51
N VAL A 230 1.66 31.15 -16.49
CA VAL A 230 0.64 30.72 -15.52
C VAL A 230 -0.82 30.90 -15.99
N LYS A 231 -1.04 31.40 -17.21
CA LYS A 231 -2.38 31.71 -17.72
C LYS A 231 -3.33 30.49 -17.71
N PRO A 232 -2.90 29.26 -18.10
CA PRO A 232 -3.74 28.08 -18.00
C PRO A 232 -4.25 27.83 -16.57
N ILE A 233 -3.36 27.94 -15.58
CA ILE A 233 -3.67 27.69 -14.18
C ILE A 233 -4.70 28.72 -13.68
N MET A 234 -4.48 30.00 -13.99
CA MET A 234 -5.41 31.07 -13.60
C MET A 234 -6.78 30.89 -14.23
N LYS A 235 -6.84 30.55 -15.52
CA LYS A 235 -8.11 30.31 -16.23
C LYS A 235 -8.93 29.24 -15.54
N VAL A 236 -8.30 28.13 -15.12
CA VAL A 236 -8.97 27.08 -14.36
C VAL A 236 -9.41 27.59 -12.99
N LEU A 237 -8.54 28.26 -12.23
CA LEU A 237 -8.88 28.79 -10.91
C LEU A 237 -10.04 29.80 -10.92
N ASP A 238 -10.11 30.65 -11.95
CA ASP A 238 -11.14 31.68 -12.09
C ASP A 238 -12.45 31.11 -12.67
N THR A 239 -12.41 30.06 -13.49
CA THR A 239 -13.59 29.51 -14.18
C THR A 239 -14.20 28.31 -13.45
N ASP A 240 -13.38 27.33 -13.08
CA ASP A 240 -13.80 26.09 -12.44
C ASP A 240 -12.67 25.50 -11.60
N ARG A 241 -12.58 25.95 -10.34
CA ARG A 241 -11.57 25.50 -9.38
C ARG A 241 -11.70 24.02 -9.04
N GLU A 242 -12.89 23.42 -9.17
CA GLU A 242 -13.13 22.01 -8.83
C GLU A 242 -12.35 21.06 -9.75
N LEU A 243 -11.96 21.53 -10.94
CA LEU A 243 -11.07 20.79 -11.84
C LEU A 243 -9.72 20.47 -11.20
N LEU A 244 -9.17 21.36 -10.37
CA LEU A 244 -7.87 21.16 -9.70
C LEU A 244 -7.98 20.33 -8.42
N GLN A 245 -9.15 20.30 -7.79
CA GLN A 245 -9.33 19.62 -6.51
C GLN A 245 -9.16 18.10 -6.66
N GLY A 246 -8.17 17.54 -5.98
CA GLY A 246 -7.83 16.13 -6.06
C GLY A 246 -7.16 15.72 -7.38
N ALA A 247 -6.70 16.68 -8.19
CA ALA A 247 -6.15 16.40 -9.51
C ALA A 247 -4.64 16.12 -9.50
N VAL A 248 -4.20 15.39 -10.51
CA VAL A 248 -2.79 15.24 -10.90
C VAL A 248 -2.52 16.20 -12.05
N ILE A 249 -1.49 17.02 -11.90
CA ILE A 249 -1.16 18.11 -12.82
C ILE A 249 0.11 17.78 -13.58
N VAL A 250 0.13 18.03 -14.89
CA VAL A 250 1.32 17.93 -15.73
C VAL A 250 1.48 19.24 -16.47
N ASP A 251 2.57 19.97 -16.17
CA ASP A 251 2.87 21.28 -16.74
C ASP A 251 4.27 21.28 -17.37
N LYS A 252 4.50 22.14 -18.36
CA LYS A 252 5.82 22.36 -18.95
C LYS A 252 6.79 22.97 -17.93
N ILE A 253 6.35 23.95 -17.14
CA ILE A 253 7.23 24.69 -16.22
C ILE A 253 6.54 24.97 -14.89
N ILE A 254 7.08 24.43 -13.80
CA ILE A 254 6.58 24.65 -12.43
C ILE A 254 7.55 25.52 -11.63
N GLY A 255 7.18 26.79 -11.47
CA GLY A 255 7.82 27.74 -10.55
C GLY A 255 7.08 27.85 -9.23
N LYS A 256 7.67 28.53 -8.23
CA LYS A 256 7.00 28.72 -6.92
C LYS A 256 5.61 29.34 -7.08
N ALA A 257 5.45 30.31 -7.98
CA ALA A 257 4.15 30.91 -8.30
C ALA A 257 3.11 29.89 -8.80
N ALA A 258 3.49 29.03 -9.75
CA ALA A 258 2.61 27.98 -10.27
C ALA A 258 2.27 26.97 -9.16
N ALA A 259 3.27 26.52 -8.40
CA ALA A 259 3.09 25.59 -7.28
C ALA A 259 2.10 26.12 -6.24
N MET A 260 2.18 27.40 -5.87
CA MET A 260 1.23 28.02 -4.94
C MET A 260 -0.19 28.05 -5.48
N MET A 261 -0.38 28.35 -6.78
CA MET A 261 -1.69 28.32 -7.41
C MET A 261 -2.29 26.91 -7.50
N LEU A 262 -1.46 25.91 -7.80
CA LEU A 262 -1.91 24.51 -7.87
C LEU A 262 -2.23 23.95 -6.48
N SER A 263 -1.42 24.31 -5.47
CA SER A 263 -1.68 24.03 -4.06
C SER A 263 -3.02 24.63 -3.63
N MET A 264 -3.24 25.92 -3.95
CA MET A 264 -4.51 26.60 -3.69
C MET A 264 -5.68 25.88 -4.40
N GLY A 265 -5.47 25.41 -5.62
CA GLY A 265 -6.46 24.63 -6.38
C GLY A 265 -6.80 23.27 -5.76
N GLY A 266 -6.01 22.77 -4.80
CA GLY A 266 -6.20 21.45 -4.19
C GLY A 266 -5.63 20.30 -5.02
N ALA A 267 -4.64 20.57 -5.87
CA ALA A 267 -3.92 19.52 -6.60
C ALA A 267 -3.18 18.61 -5.61
N VAL A 268 -3.24 17.30 -5.85
CA VAL A 268 -2.59 16.29 -4.99
C VAL A 268 -1.24 15.84 -5.52
N SER A 269 -1.01 16.04 -6.82
CA SER A 269 0.26 15.71 -7.44
C SER A 269 0.60 16.65 -8.60
N VAL A 270 1.88 17.01 -8.73
CA VAL A 270 2.36 17.93 -9.78
C VAL A 270 3.62 17.39 -10.45
N TYR A 271 3.60 17.33 -11.78
CA TYR A 271 4.78 17.11 -12.61
C TYR A 271 5.14 18.36 -13.42
N GLY A 272 6.41 18.74 -13.39
CA GLY A 272 6.97 19.77 -14.27
C GLY A 272 8.07 19.22 -15.17
N SER A 273 8.02 19.42 -16.49
CA SER A 273 9.20 19.10 -17.33
C SER A 273 10.43 19.88 -16.85
N LEU A 274 10.23 21.14 -16.44
CA LEU A 274 11.18 21.95 -15.68
C LEU A 274 10.54 22.38 -14.36
N MET A 275 11.27 22.28 -13.26
CA MET A 275 10.81 22.72 -11.93
C MET A 275 11.88 23.58 -11.26
N SER A 276 11.48 24.69 -10.62
CA SER A 276 12.39 25.51 -9.81
C SER A 276 12.64 24.87 -8.44
N GLN A 277 13.82 25.04 -7.87
CA GLN A 277 14.12 24.59 -6.50
C GLN A 277 13.14 25.19 -5.47
N ALA A 278 12.77 26.46 -5.63
CA ALA A 278 11.79 27.12 -4.76
C ALA A 278 10.38 26.49 -4.83
N ALA A 279 10.02 25.88 -5.97
CA ALA A 279 8.76 25.14 -6.12
C ALA A 279 8.83 23.77 -5.45
N GLU A 280 9.94 23.06 -5.63
CA GLU A 280 10.21 21.76 -5.00
C GLU A 280 10.11 21.89 -3.47
N GLU A 281 10.85 22.84 -2.89
CA GLU A 281 10.84 23.12 -1.44
C GLU A 281 9.44 23.49 -0.93
N TYR A 282 8.69 24.28 -1.70
CA TYR A 282 7.33 24.66 -1.35
C TYR A 282 6.36 23.46 -1.37
N LEU A 283 6.41 22.63 -2.43
CA LEU A 283 5.54 21.46 -2.59
C LEU A 283 5.83 20.39 -1.53
N GLU A 284 7.11 20.16 -1.22
CA GLU A 284 7.55 19.26 -0.14
C GLU A 284 7.01 19.74 1.22
N LYS A 285 7.15 21.04 1.54
CA LYS A 285 6.60 21.64 2.77
C LYS A 285 5.08 21.49 2.88
N LYS A 286 4.36 21.47 1.76
CA LYS A 286 2.91 21.28 1.68
C LYS A 286 2.46 19.81 1.64
N GLY A 287 3.39 18.88 1.50
CA GLY A 287 3.09 17.45 1.36
C GLY A 287 2.38 17.10 0.04
N ILE A 288 2.63 17.87 -1.02
CA ILE A 288 2.08 17.62 -2.36
C ILE A 288 3.07 16.74 -3.13
N GLU A 289 2.60 15.58 -3.64
CA GLU A 289 3.42 14.65 -4.43
C GLU A 289 3.96 15.37 -5.67
N HIS A 290 5.26 15.35 -5.89
CA HIS A 290 5.83 16.05 -7.04
C HIS A 290 6.95 15.27 -7.72
N SER A 291 7.14 15.56 -9.00
CA SER A 291 8.24 15.01 -9.79
C SER A 291 8.59 15.95 -10.93
N TYR A 292 9.78 15.80 -11.51
CA TYR A 292 10.23 16.70 -12.56
C TYR A 292 11.13 16.00 -13.58
N GLY A 293 11.19 16.56 -14.79
CA GLY A 293 12.18 16.17 -15.79
C GLY A 293 13.57 16.72 -15.44
N ARG A 294 13.64 18.01 -15.09
CA ARG A 294 14.86 18.67 -14.62
C ARG A 294 14.53 19.72 -13.56
N CYS A 295 15.28 19.72 -12.46
CA CYS A 295 15.24 20.79 -11.46
C CYS A 295 16.29 21.87 -11.81
N ILE A 296 15.91 23.14 -11.65
CA ILE A 296 16.74 24.32 -11.90
C ILE A 296 16.65 25.29 -10.72
N GLN A 297 17.69 26.11 -10.51
CA GLN A 297 17.66 27.06 -9.38
C GLN A 297 16.57 28.13 -9.54
N VAL A 298 16.42 28.67 -10.75
CA VAL A 298 15.59 29.85 -11.01
C VAL A 298 14.93 29.75 -12.39
N ILE A 299 13.67 30.17 -12.52
CA ILE A 299 13.03 30.35 -13.83
C ILE A 299 13.37 31.74 -14.38
N SER A 300 14.00 31.75 -15.55
CA SER A 300 14.27 32.99 -16.27
C SER A 300 13.00 33.59 -16.89
N ASN A 301 12.99 34.90 -17.05
CA ASN A 301 11.97 35.60 -17.82
C ASN A 301 12.05 35.25 -19.32
N ARG A 302 11.09 35.73 -20.12
CA ARG A 302 11.01 35.42 -21.56
C ARG A 302 12.19 35.96 -22.37
N THR A 303 12.80 37.06 -21.91
CA THR A 303 13.97 37.69 -22.53
C THR A 303 15.27 36.98 -22.16
N GLY A 304 15.26 36.09 -21.17
CA GLY A 304 16.43 35.33 -20.72
C GLY A 304 17.45 36.13 -19.93
N ASP A 305 17.18 37.40 -19.64
CA ASP A 305 18.10 38.37 -19.04
C ASP A 305 17.88 38.58 -17.54
N GLY A 306 16.90 37.90 -16.94
CA GLY A 306 16.64 38.01 -15.52
C GLY A 306 15.58 37.05 -14.98
N LEU A 307 15.33 37.16 -13.67
CA LEU A 307 14.35 36.34 -12.94
C LEU A 307 12.92 36.58 -13.46
N CYS A 308 12.14 35.51 -13.57
CA CYS A 308 10.71 35.57 -13.88
C CYS A 308 9.99 36.52 -12.90
N PRO A 309 9.28 37.56 -13.41
CA PRO A 309 8.60 38.53 -12.54
C PRO A 309 7.57 37.90 -11.59
N LEU A 310 6.97 36.77 -11.99
CA LEU A 310 5.98 36.06 -11.19
C LEU A 310 6.61 35.29 -10.03
N GLU A 311 7.76 34.65 -10.26
CA GLU A 311 8.51 34.00 -9.17
C GLU A 311 8.99 35.03 -8.15
N ARG A 312 9.53 36.15 -8.63
CA ARG A 312 9.96 37.25 -7.75
C ARG A 312 8.81 37.81 -6.90
N ALA A 313 7.60 37.88 -7.45
CA ALA A 313 6.44 38.42 -6.75
C ALA A 313 6.01 37.58 -5.54
N VAL A 314 6.34 36.29 -5.53
CA VAL A 314 5.95 35.33 -4.48
C VAL A 314 7.14 34.75 -3.73
N ALA A 315 8.36 35.25 -3.96
CA ALA A 315 9.58 34.71 -3.37
C ALA A 315 9.47 34.60 -1.85
N ASP A 316 8.96 35.65 -1.20
CA ASP A 316 8.82 35.76 0.26
C ASP A 316 7.38 35.52 0.75
N ILE A 317 6.50 34.95 -0.09
CA ILE A 317 5.10 34.66 0.26
C ILE A 317 4.94 33.16 0.49
N ASP A 318 4.31 32.82 1.61
CA ASP A 318 3.96 31.43 1.98
C ASP A 318 2.44 31.20 1.96
N ASP A 319 1.62 32.26 2.09
CA ASP A 319 0.16 32.18 2.03
C ASP A 319 -0.34 32.15 0.57
N GLU A 320 -1.17 31.16 0.25
CA GLU A 320 -1.64 30.88 -1.11
C GLU A 320 -2.62 31.94 -1.62
N ALA A 321 -3.53 32.43 -0.76
CA ALA A 321 -4.50 33.44 -1.14
C ALA A 321 -3.81 34.79 -1.38
N GLN A 322 -2.90 35.18 -0.49
CA GLN A 322 -2.06 36.36 -0.65
C GLN A 322 -1.21 36.28 -1.93
N ALA A 323 -0.61 35.11 -2.21
CA ALA A 323 0.19 34.91 -3.42
C ALA A 323 -0.68 35.07 -4.68
N TYR A 324 -1.88 34.50 -4.70
CA TYR A 324 -2.75 34.58 -5.86
C TYR A 324 -3.18 36.02 -6.19
N GLU A 325 -3.56 36.80 -5.17
CA GLU A 325 -3.87 38.22 -5.36
C GLU A 325 -2.65 39.02 -5.84
N LYS A 326 -1.46 38.75 -5.28
CA LYS A 326 -0.21 39.38 -5.71
C LYS A 326 0.13 39.04 -7.17
N LEU A 327 -0.10 37.80 -7.58
CA LEU A 327 0.10 37.34 -8.95
C LEU A 327 -0.87 38.03 -9.92
N LYS A 328 -2.17 38.14 -9.58
CA LYS A 328 -3.16 38.88 -10.37
C LYS A 328 -2.72 40.33 -10.60
N GLN A 329 -2.30 41.02 -9.54
CA GLN A 329 -1.80 42.41 -9.63
C GLN A 329 -0.54 42.52 -10.49
N THR A 330 0.39 41.57 -10.36
CA THR A 330 1.66 41.58 -11.09
C THR A 330 1.43 41.35 -12.59
N ILE A 331 0.56 40.41 -12.95
CA ILE A 331 0.19 40.14 -14.34
C ILE A 331 -0.52 41.35 -14.96
N ALA A 332 -1.45 41.98 -14.25
CA ALA A 332 -2.12 43.20 -14.72
C ALA A 332 -1.12 44.34 -15.00
N LYS A 333 -0.09 44.52 -14.15
CA LYS A 333 0.98 45.50 -14.38
C LYS A 333 1.81 45.17 -15.61
N LEU A 334 2.20 43.90 -15.79
CA LEU A 334 2.98 43.46 -16.95
C LEU A 334 2.19 43.63 -18.26
N MET A 335 0.88 43.39 -18.25
CA MET A 335 0.03 43.61 -19.43
C MET A 335 -0.06 45.09 -19.82
N LYS A 336 -0.10 46.01 -18.84
CA LYS A 336 -0.12 47.46 -19.10
C LYS A 336 1.21 48.00 -19.61
N ALA A 337 2.34 47.35 -19.28
CA ALA A 337 3.67 47.79 -19.69
C ALA A 337 4.08 47.33 -21.11
N VAL A 338 3.27 46.47 -21.74
CA VAL A 338 3.51 45.90 -23.08
C VAL A 338 2.64 46.58 -24.15
N VAL A 339 1.75 47.48 -23.75
CA VAL A 339 0.92 48.32 -24.63
C VAL A 339 1.60 49.67 -24.84
#